data_AF-A0A1C0SPQ9-F1
#
_entry.id   AF-A0A1C0SPQ9-F1
#
_cell.length_a   1.000
_cell.length_b   1.000
_cell.length_c   1.000
_cell.angle_alpha   90.00
_cell.angle_beta   90.00
_cell.angle_gamma   90.00
#
_symmetry.space_group_name_H-M   'P 1'
#
loop_
_entity.id
_entity.type
_entity.pdbx_description
1 polymer ?
#
loop_
_entity_poly.entity_id
_entity_poly.type
_entity_poly.pdbx_seq_one_letter_code
_entity_poly.pdbx_strand_id
1 'polypeptide(L)'
;MSEDTAFVEAENSILRFLLLEISEALVARGALTRDDIAGALLRTEWGAEVLDDEAEASGPITHPHAGLARLTTEQWSTRFGIAPSLFALRKLHTDWLTGGQKGPAPLYPRQVIEWSRVDDEGGE
;
A
#
# COMPACT_ATOMS: atom_id res chain seq x y z
N MET A 1 -5.74 31.23 1.19
CA MET A 1 -4.77 30.13 1.23
C MET A 1 -3.44 30.76 1.61
N SER A 2 -2.77 30.31 2.68
CA SER A 2 -1.48 30.93 3.07
C SER A 2 -0.39 30.54 2.07
N GLU A 3 0.65 31.36 1.97
CA GLU A 3 1.83 31.10 1.15
C GLU A 3 2.49 29.75 1.53
N ASP A 4 2.49 29.44 2.83
CA ASP A 4 2.94 28.16 3.37
C ASP A 4 2.10 26.97 2.86
N THR A 5 0.77 27.12 2.78
CA THR A 5 -0.10 26.05 2.23
C THR A 5 0.21 25.81 0.76
N ALA A 6 0.38 26.86 -0.04
CA ALA A 6 0.69 26.74 -1.46
C ALA A 6 2.06 26.11 -1.72
N PHE A 7 3.07 26.45 -0.90
CA PHE A 7 4.40 25.84 -0.95
C PHE A 7 4.34 24.34 -0.62
N VAL A 8 3.67 23.96 0.46
CA VAL A 8 3.52 22.55 0.87
C VAL A 8 2.76 21.74 -0.17
N GLU A 9 1.71 22.30 -0.79
CA GLU A 9 0.98 21.64 -1.87
C GLU A 9 1.85 21.44 -3.13
N ALA A 10 2.68 22.42 -3.47
CA ALA A 10 3.58 22.34 -4.61
C ALA A 10 4.70 21.31 -4.38
N GLU A 11 5.33 21.31 -3.20
CA GLU A 11 6.35 20.30 -2.84
C GLU A 11 5.76 18.88 -2.83
N ASN A 12 4.59 18.70 -2.21
CA ASN A 12 3.92 17.40 -2.21
C ASN A 12 3.56 16.94 -3.63
N SER A 13 3.18 17.87 -4.51
CA SER A 13 2.91 17.55 -5.92
C SER A 13 4.18 17.07 -6.64
N ILE A 14 5.31 17.74 -6.45
CA ILE A 14 6.60 17.36 -7.05
C ILE A 14 7.05 15.98 -6.52
N LEU A 15 7.03 15.78 -5.21
CA LEU A 15 7.38 14.50 -4.59
C LEU A 15 6.51 13.37 -5.11
N ARG A 16 5.19 13.61 -5.26
CA ARG A 16 4.26 12.65 -5.84
C ARG A 16 4.63 12.31 -7.29
N PHE A 17 4.93 13.31 -8.13
CA PHE A 17 5.36 13.06 -9.51
C PHE A 17 6.66 12.22 -9.56
N LEU A 18 7.66 12.56 -8.75
CA LEU A 18 8.91 11.82 -8.72
C LEU A 18 8.73 10.36 -8.29
N LEU A 19 7.93 10.13 -7.24
CA LEU A 19 7.64 8.77 -6.78
C LEU A 19 6.93 7.96 -7.86
N LEU A 20 5.98 8.57 -8.59
CA LEU A 20 5.29 7.91 -9.70
C LEU A 20 6.25 7.54 -10.83
N GLU A 21 7.07 8.50 -11.30
CA GLU A 21 8.03 8.26 -12.38
C GLU A 21 9.05 7.17 -12.00
N ILE A 22 9.51 7.16 -10.75
CA ILE A 22 10.41 6.12 -10.24
C ILE A 22 9.69 4.76 -10.22
N SER A 23 8.47 4.68 -9.70
CA SER A 23 7.71 3.44 -9.65
C SER A 23 7.43 2.89 -11.06
N GLU A 24 6.99 3.72 -11.99
CA GLU A 24 6.75 3.31 -13.39
C GLU A 24 8.04 2.87 -14.07
N ALA A 25 9.15 3.60 -13.88
CA ALA A 25 10.45 3.22 -14.43
C ALA A 25 10.96 1.89 -13.87
N LEU A 26 10.76 1.62 -12.58
CA LEU A 26 11.14 0.35 -11.96
C LEU A 26 10.29 -0.82 -12.47
N VAL A 27 8.99 -0.60 -12.70
CA VAL A 27 8.12 -1.61 -13.35
C VAL A 27 8.54 -1.86 -14.79
N ALA A 28 8.77 -0.81 -15.58
CA ALA A 28 9.20 -0.93 -16.97
C ALA A 28 10.55 -1.67 -17.11
N ARG A 29 11.41 -1.57 -16.09
CA ARG A 29 12.70 -2.30 -16.02
C ARG A 29 12.55 -3.73 -15.49
N GLY A 30 11.35 -4.16 -15.09
CA GLY A 30 11.12 -5.45 -14.45
C GLY A 30 11.74 -5.58 -13.05
N ALA A 31 12.13 -4.46 -12.44
CA ALA A 31 12.69 -4.44 -11.09
C ALA A 31 11.60 -4.53 -10.00
N LEU A 32 10.37 -4.14 -10.33
CA LEU A 32 9.18 -4.29 -9.50
C LEU A 32 8.02 -4.82 -10.36
N THR A 33 7.16 -5.64 -9.79
CA THR A 33 5.85 -5.94 -10.38
C THR A 33 4.79 -4.99 -9.83
N ARG A 34 3.61 -4.98 -10.46
CA ARG A 34 2.45 -4.23 -9.90
C ARG A 34 2.01 -4.80 -8.54
N ASP A 35 2.22 -6.09 -8.32
CA ASP A 35 1.90 -6.75 -7.04
C ASP A 35 2.89 -6.40 -5.94
N ASP A 36 4.15 -6.16 -6.27
CA ASP A 36 5.12 -5.61 -5.31
C ASP A 36 4.66 -4.23 -4.80
N ILE A 37 4.16 -3.40 -5.70
CA ILE A 37 3.59 -2.08 -5.38
C ILE A 37 2.30 -2.26 -4.54
N ALA A 38 1.41 -3.17 -4.93
CA ALA A 38 0.18 -3.48 -4.20
C ALA A 38 0.46 -3.91 -2.76
N GLY A 39 1.38 -4.86 -2.59
CA GLY A 39 1.78 -5.36 -1.28
C GLY A 39 2.48 -4.31 -0.43
N ALA A 40 3.28 -3.44 -1.04
CA ALA A 40 3.92 -2.33 -0.34
C ALA A 40 2.89 -1.34 0.21
N LEU A 41 1.92 -0.91 -0.61
CA LEU A 41 0.86 0.00 -0.19
C LEU A 41 0.03 -0.58 0.96
N LEU A 42 -0.33 -1.87 0.90
CA LEU A 42 -1.09 -2.53 1.98
C LEU A 42 -0.27 -2.69 3.26
N ARG A 43 1.03 -2.97 3.18
CA ARG A 43 1.89 -2.99 4.38
C ARG A 43 1.99 -1.63 5.03
N THR A 44 2.02 -0.55 4.23
CA THR A 44 1.99 0.81 4.75
C THR A 44 0.65 1.16 5.41
N GLU A 45 -0.47 0.76 4.80
CA GLU A 45 -1.81 0.90 5.39
C GLU A 45 -1.93 0.14 6.70
N TRP A 46 -1.55 -1.13 6.74
CA TRP A 46 -1.59 -1.95 7.95
C TRP A 46 -0.61 -1.47 9.03
N GLY A 47 0.60 -1.07 8.65
CA GLY A 47 1.57 -0.50 9.58
C GLY A 47 1.05 0.78 10.24
N ALA A 48 0.30 1.60 9.50
CA ALA A 48 -0.36 2.78 10.06
C ALA A 48 -1.49 2.41 11.03
N GLU A 49 -2.29 1.38 10.73
CA GLU A 49 -3.33 0.87 11.65
C GLU A 49 -2.73 0.37 12.98
N VAL A 50 -1.68 -0.45 12.90
CA VAL A 50 -0.98 -0.97 14.09
C VAL A 50 -0.38 0.17 14.93
N LEU A 51 0.20 1.17 14.27
CA LEU A 51 0.79 2.30 14.97
C LEU A 51 -0.25 3.24 15.57
N ASP A 52 -1.41 3.44 14.92
CA ASP A 52 -2.53 4.19 15.52
C ASP A 52 -3.03 3.48 16.81
N ASP A 53 -3.13 2.14 16.80
CA ASP A 53 -3.51 1.34 17.97
C ASP A 53 -2.46 1.42 19.11
N GLU A 54 -1.16 1.50 18.78
CA GLU A 54 -0.06 1.63 19.75
C GLU A 54 0.19 3.07 20.23
N ALA A 55 -0.12 4.07 19.40
CA ALA A 55 0.10 5.49 19.70
C ALA A 55 -0.86 6.04 20.74
N GLU A 56 -2.05 5.43 20.89
CA GLU A 56 -2.95 5.69 22.02
C GLU A 56 -2.24 5.48 23.37
N ALA A 57 -1.14 4.71 23.41
CA ALA A 57 -0.34 4.45 24.60
C ALA A 57 0.97 5.27 24.75
N SER A 58 1.47 5.98 23.73
CA SER A 58 2.88 6.46 23.72
C SER A 58 3.19 7.93 23.35
N GLY A 59 2.19 8.79 23.13
CA GLY A 59 2.42 10.25 22.95
C GLY A 59 2.46 10.71 21.49
N PRO A 60 2.91 11.96 21.20
CA PRO A 60 2.60 12.64 19.95
C PRO A 60 3.19 11.97 18.70
N ILE A 61 2.34 11.86 17.68
CA ILE A 61 2.43 10.97 16.53
C ILE A 61 3.35 11.53 15.44
N THR A 62 4.31 10.73 14.95
CA THR A 62 5.17 11.03 13.79
C THR A 62 4.97 10.07 12.61
N HIS A 63 3.89 9.28 12.60
CA HIS A 63 3.55 8.35 11.51
C HIS A 63 2.27 8.78 10.78
N PRO A 64 2.05 8.36 9.52
CA PRO A 64 0.80 8.62 8.82
C PRO A 64 -0.34 7.85 9.51
N HIS A 65 -1.42 8.55 9.86
CA HIS A 65 -2.65 7.91 10.37
C HIS A 65 -3.24 6.92 9.34
N ALA A 66 -3.88 5.86 9.82
CA ALA A 66 -4.48 4.80 9.02
C ALA A 66 -5.44 5.34 7.95
N GLY A 67 -6.24 6.37 8.28
CA GLY A 67 -7.14 7.02 7.32
C GLY A 67 -6.42 7.66 6.14
N LEU A 68 -5.27 8.31 6.38
CA LEU A 68 -4.45 8.92 5.32
C LEU A 68 -3.72 7.86 4.50
N ALA A 69 -3.25 6.79 5.15
CA ALA A 69 -2.60 5.66 4.49
C ALA A 69 -3.56 4.94 3.54
N ARG A 70 -4.81 4.67 3.98
CA ARG A 70 -5.85 4.07 3.13
C ARG A 70 -6.22 4.92 1.92
N LEU A 71 -6.42 6.22 2.13
CA LEU A 71 -6.66 7.18 1.03
C LEU A 71 -5.52 7.18 0.02
N THR A 72 -4.28 7.12 0.50
CA THR A 72 -3.09 7.03 -0.35
C THR A 72 -3.06 5.71 -1.12
N THR A 73 -3.32 4.58 -0.47
CA THR A 73 -3.41 3.25 -1.12
C THR A 73 -4.46 3.22 -2.22
N GLU A 74 -5.64 3.79 -1.98
CA GLU A 74 -6.72 3.84 -2.98
C GLU A 74 -6.34 4.70 -4.20
N GLN A 75 -5.75 5.88 -3.98
CA GLN A 75 -5.29 6.75 -5.07
C GLN A 75 -4.22 6.08 -5.93
N TRP A 76 -3.26 5.39 -5.30
CA TRP A 76 -2.19 4.69 -6.00
C TRP A 76 -2.71 3.44 -6.72
N SER A 77 -3.63 2.69 -6.10
CA SER A 77 -4.34 1.57 -6.70
C SER A 77 -4.98 1.91 -8.05
N THR A 78 -5.80 2.96 -8.06
CA THR A 78 -6.48 3.42 -9.28
C THR A 78 -5.48 3.82 -10.36
N ARG A 79 -4.36 4.46 -9.96
CA ARG A 79 -3.36 4.96 -10.91
C ARG A 79 -2.55 3.86 -11.59
N PHE A 80 -2.21 2.80 -10.86
CA PHE A 80 -1.44 1.65 -11.39
C PHE A 80 -2.33 0.50 -11.92
N GLY A 81 -3.65 0.62 -11.81
CA GLY A 81 -4.60 -0.40 -12.26
C GLY A 81 -4.62 -1.66 -11.38
N ILE A 82 -4.41 -1.50 -10.07
CA ILE A 82 -4.21 -2.58 -9.09
C ILE A 82 -5.54 -3.02 -8.43
N ALA A 83 -6.69 -2.64 -8.99
CA ALA A 83 -7.98 -2.72 -8.29
C ALA A 83 -8.43 -4.16 -7.89
N PRO A 84 -8.25 -5.22 -8.71
CA PRO A 84 -8.63 -6.57 -8.31
C PRO A 84 -7.72 -7.15 -7.22
N SER A 85 -6.40 -6.99 -7.38
CA SER A 85 -5.42 -7.59 -6.47
C SER A 85 -5.43 -6.94 -5.09
N LEU A 86 -5.66 -5.62 -5.00
CA LEU A 86 -5.75 -4.95 -3.69
C LEU A 86 -6.97 -5.36 -2.86
N PHE A 87 -8.15 -5.51 -3.48
CA PHE A 87 -9.33 -5.98 -2.78
C PHE A 87 -9.14 -7.41 -2.26
N ALA A 88 -8.63 -8.29 -3.12
CA ALA A 88 -8.40 -9.68 -2.77
C ALA A 88 -7.33 -9.84 -1.69
N LEU A 89 -6.23 -9.07 -1.76
CA LEU A 89 -5.19 -9.04 -0.73
C LEU A 89 -5.71 -8.50 0.61
N ARG A 90 -6.56 -7.44 0.61
CA ARG A 90 -7.23 -6.96 1.83
C ARG A 90 -8.08 -8.06 2.46
N LYS A 91 -8.91 -8.73 1.65
CA LYS A 91 -9.75 -9.83 2.13
C LYS A 91 -8.92 -10.97 2.71
N LEU A 92 -7.86 -11.40 2.02
CA LEU A 92 -6.93 -12.44 2.51
C LEU A 92 -6.31 -12.06 3.85
N HIS A 93 -5.90 -10.81 4.01
CA HIS A 93 -5.33 -10.32 5.26
C HIS A 93 -6.38 -10.31 6.39
N THR A 94 -7.59 -9.82 6.12
CA THR A 94 -8.70 -9.85 7.08
C THR A 94 -9.05 -11.29 7.49
N ASP A 95 -9.12 -12.22 6.53
CA ASP A 95 -9.40 -13.63 6.80
C ASP A 95 -8.29 -14.28 7.63
N TRP A 96 -7.02 -13.93 7.38
CA TRP A 96 -5.89 -14.39 8.20
C TRP A 96 -5.94 -13.85 9.63
N LEU A 97 -6.20 -12.56 9.82
CA LEU A 97 -6.34 -11.94 11.14
C LEU A 97 -7.49 -12.58 11.94
N THR A 98 -8.68 -12.68 11.33
CA THR A 98 -9.88 -13.23 11.98
C THR A 98 -9.81 -14.75 12.17
N GLY A 99 -9.06 -15.46 11.33
CA GLY A 99 -8.81 -16.90 11.42
C GLY A 99 -7.77 -17.32 12.47
N GLY A 100 -7.29 -16.38 13.29
CA GLY A 100 -6.28 -16.64 14.31
C GLY A 100 -4.86 -16.80 13.75
N GLN A 101 -4.57 -16.14 12.63
CA GLN A 101 -3.23 -16.00 12.05
C GLN A 101 -2.55 -17.33 11.70
N LYS A 102 -3.34 -18.32 11.24
CA LYS A 102 -2.81 -19.62 10.82
C LYS A 102 -2.10 -19.53 9.48
N GLY A 103 -0.86 -20.04 9.43
CA GLY A 103 -0.05 -20.03 8.22
C GLY A 103 0.71 -18.71 8.01
N PRO A 104 1.39 -18.56 6.86
CA PRO A 104 2.22 -17.38 6.59
C PRO A 104 1.38 -16.11 6.41
N ALA A 105 1.89 -14.98 6.89
CA ALA A 105 1.21 -13.69 6.77
C ALA A 105 1.06 -13.28 5.30
N PRO A 106 -0.17 -13.02 4.82
CA PRO A 106 -0.44 -12.85 3.38
C PRO A 106 0.15 -11.57 2.79
N LEU A 107 0.43 -10.55 3.62
CA LEU A 107 1.04 -9.30 3.16
C LEU A 107 2.58 -9.34 3.08
N TYR A 108 3.22 -10.46 3.44
CA TYR A 108 4.67 -10.60 3.28
C TYR A 108 5.04 -10.66 1.80
N PRO A 109 6.14 -10.02 1.36
CA PRO A 109 6.48 -9.90 -0.06
C PRO A 109 6.42 -11.21 -0.83
N ARG A 110 6.96 -12.29 -0.26
CA ARG A 110 6.94 -13.62 -0.87
C ARG A 110 5.51 -14.14 -1.12
N GLN A 111 4.59 -13.91 -0.20
CA GLN A 111 3.21 -14.38 -0.30
C GLN A 111 2.38 -13.57 -1.30
N VAL A 112 2.61 -12.26 -1.36
CA VAL A 112 1.98 -11.39 -2.37
C VAL A 112 2.40 -11.80 -3.79
N ILE A 113 3.70 -12.10 -3.99
CA ILE A 113 4.23 -12.58 -5.28
C ILE A 113 3.67 -13.98 -5.64
N GLU A 114 3.52 -14.87 -4.66
CA GLU A 114 2.98 -16.20 -4.89
C GLU A 114 1.50 -16.15 -5.27
N TRP A 115 0.72 -15.29 -4.59
CA TRP A 115 -0.70 -15.14 -4.84
C TRP A 115 -1.02 -14.51 -6.21
N SER A 116 -0.28 -13.47 -6.59
CA SER A 116 -0.43 -12.82 -7.90
C SER A 116 -0.18 -13.75 -9.08
N ARG A 117 0.78 -14.66 -8.96
CA ARG A 117 1.05 -15.68 -10.00
C ARG A 117 -0.10 -16.67 -10.19
N VAL A 118 -0.82 -17.00 -9.12
CA VAL A 118 -1.96 -17.93 -9.17
C VAL A 118 -3.17 -17.28 -9.85
N ASP A 119 -3.37 -15.97 -9.68
CA ASP A 119 -4.48 -15.24 -10.30
C ASP A 119 -4.28 -15.07 -11.82
N ASP A 120 -3.03 -14.92 -12.28
CA ASP A 120 -2.68 -14.85 -13.71
C ASP A 120 -2.83 -16.20 -14.45
N GLU A 121 -2.70 -17.34 -13.75
CA GLU A 121 -2.84 -18.69 -14.32
C GLU A 121 -4.29 -19.21 -14.33
N GLY A 122 -5.23 -18.52 -13.67
CA GLY A 122 -6.64 -18.92 -13.55
C GLY A 122 -7.58 -18.37 -14.63
N GLY A 123 -7.05 -17.62 -15.60
CA GLY A 123 -7.81 -17.02 -16.70
C GLY A 123 -7.75 -17.83 -18.00
N GLU A 124 -8.34 -19.03 -18.01
CA GLU A 124 -8.72 -19.78 -19.23
C GLU A 124 -10.23 -20.04 -19.29
#